data_AF-A0AAW9ICQ4-F1
#
_entry.id   AF-A0AAW9ICQ4-F1
#
_cell.length_a   1.000
_cell.length_b   1.000
_cell.length_c   1.000
_cell.angle_alpha   90.00
_cell.angle_beta   90.00
_cell.angle_gamma   90.00
#
_symmetry.space_group_name_H-M   'P 1'
#
loop_
_entity.id
_entity.type
_entity.pdbx_description
1 polymer ?
#
loop_
_entity_poly.entity_id
_entity_poly.type
_entity_poly.pdbx_seq_one_letter_code
_entity_poly.pdbx_strand_id
1 'polypeptide(L)'
;VAVLNKGVIEQFDTPENIYSNPATEFVARFVGFENFINLKKVSKDTYCSECGAEFKVDKSKDQIDVKATIRPDDIKIVNEELENTIDGIIEIRTFLGKAYQYDVKTSVGSIIVNSENSLI
;
A
#
# COMPACT_ATOMS: atom_id res chain seq x y z
N VAL A 1 -2.91 18.93 -13.17
CA VAL A 1 -4.08 18.43 -12.41
C VAL A 1 -3.98 18.95 -10.99
N ALA A 2 -5.10 19.33 -10.37
CA ALA A 2 -5.14 19.77 -8.98
C ALA A 2 -6.01 18.82 -8.17
N VAL A 3 -5.52 18.34 -7.02
CA VAL A 3 -6.33 17.64 -6.02
C VAL A 3 -6.64 18.63 -4.89
N LEU A 4 -7.93 18.79 -4.59
CA LEU A 4 -8.39 19.71 -3.56
C LEU A 4 -9.06 18.94 -2.42
N ASN A 5 -8.84 19.41 -1.20
CA ASN A 5 -9.45 18.91 0.02
C ASN A 5 -9.98 20.10 0.82
N LYS A 6 -11.31 20.14 1.05
CA LYS A 6 -11.99 21.21 1.80
C LYS A 6 -11.64 22.64 1.32
N GLY A 7 -11.48 22.82 0.00
CA GLY A 7 -11.18 24.12 -0.61
C GLY A 7 -9.70 24.51 -0.61
N VAL A 8 -8.80 23.67 -0.08
CA VAL A 8 -7.34 23.85 -0.14
C VAL A 8 -6.77 22.91 -1.20
N ILE A 9 -5.80 23.40 -1.98
CA ILE A 9 -5.05 22.56 -2.93
C ILE A 9 -4.07 21.70 -2.13
N GLU A 10 -4.25 20.39 -2.16
CA GLU A 10 -3.35 19.41 -1.53
C GLU A 10 -2.14 19.12 -2.43
N GLN A 11 -2.36 19.01 -3.74
CA GLN A 11 -1.31 18.78 -4.73
C GLN A 11 -1.70 19.34 -6.09
N PHE A 12 -0.78 20.02 -6.74
CA PHE A 12 -0.93 20.51 -8.11
C PHE A 12 0.26 20.07 -8.95
N ASP A 13 0.05 19.08 -9.81
CA ASP A 13 1.13 18.49 -10.62
C ASP A 13 0.58 17.76 -11.86
N THR A 14 1.45 17.11 -12.64
CA THR A 14 1.06 16.19 -13.71
C THR A 14 0.25 15.01 -13.15
N PRO A 15 -0.70 14.45 -13.92
CA PRO A 15 -1.43 13.26 -13.50
C PRO A 15 -0.47 12.13 -13.10
N GLU A 16 0.57 11.90 -13.92
CA GLU A 16 1.57 10.86 -13.71
C GLU A 16 2.28 10.99 -12.36
N ASN A 17 2.66 12.22 -11.96
CA ASN A 17 3.32 12.43 -10.68
C ASN A 17 2.35 12.31 -9.50
N ILE A 18 1.10 12.77 -9.63
CA ILE A 18 0.07 12.60 -8.60
C ILE A 18 -0.22 11.11 -8.35
N TYR A 19 -0.23 10.29 -9.40
CA TYR A 19 -0.38 8.84 -9.28
C TYR A 19 0.86 8.17 -8.67
N SER A 20 2.06 8.57 -9.08
CA SER A 20 3.30 7.87 -8.71
C SER A 20 3.89 8.32 -7.38
N ASN A 21 3.70 9.58 -7.00
CA ASN A 21 4.24 10.19 -5.78
C ASN A 21 3.17 11.11 -5.15
N PRO A 22 2.11 10.53 -4.54
CA PRO A 22 1.10 11.32 -3.84
C PRO A 22 1.72 12.08 -2.65
N ALA A 23 1.43 13.37 -2.54
CA ALA A 23 2.04 14.23 -1.53
C ALA A 23 1.46 14.01 -0.13
N THR A 24 0.17 13.67 -0.04
CA THR A 24 -0.54 13.45 1.24
C THR A 24 -1.33 12.15 1.22
N GLU A 25 -1.67 11.62 2.39
CA GLU A 25 -2.53 10.43 2.52
C GLU A 25 -3.88 10.63 1.81
N PHE A 26 -4.42 11.86 1.85
CA PHE A 26 -5.66 12.18 1.14
C PHE A 26 -5.50 12.00 -0.37
N VAL A 27 -4.41 12.53 -0.95
CA VAL A 27 -4.15 12.37 -2.39
C VAL A 27 -3.92 10.89 -2.73
N ALA A 28 -3.19 10.15 -1.89
CA ALA A 28 -2.98 8.71 -2.08
C ALA A 28 -4.32 7.96 -2.10
N ARG A 29 -5.20 8.20 -1.12
CA ARG A 29 -6.55 7.60 -1.10
C ARG A 29 -7.38 8.01 -2.30
N PHE A 30 -7.30 9.26 -2.71
CA PHE A 30 -8.04 9.79 -3.84
C PHE A 30 -7.65 9.12 -5.16
N VAL A 31 -6.37 8.78 -5.35
CA VAL A 31 -5.88 8.13 -6.59
C VAL A 31 -5.97 6.60 -6.54
N GLY A 32 -6.48 6.01 -5.45
CA GLY A 32 -6.74 4.56 -5.36
C GLY A 32 -5.73 3.76 -4.54
N PHE A 33 -4.92 4.40 -3.69
CA PHE A 33 -4.18 3.66 -2.66
C PHE A 33 -5.11 3.34 -1.48
N GLU A 34 -5.24 2.05 -1.17
CA GLU A 34 -6.13 1.57 -0.09
C GLU A 34 -5.35 1.04 1.11
N ASN A 35 -4.18 0.44 0.87
CA ASN A 35 -3.37 -0.17 1.90
C ASN A 35 -2.44 0.87 2.51
N PHE A 36 -2.53 1.05 3.82
CA PHE A 36 -1.66 1.92 4.59
C PHE A 36 -1.05 1.15 5.75
N ILE A 37 0.26 1.25 5.88
CA ILE A 37 1.02 0.51 6.90
C ILE A 37 1.85 1.52 7.67
N ASN A 38 1.73 1.53 8.99
CA ASN A 38 2.58 2.33 9.85
C ASN A 38 3.92 1.61 10.01
N LEU A 39 5.01 2.27 9.63
CA LEU A 39 6.35 1.72 9.69
C LEU A 39 7.31 2.66 10.41
N LYS A 40 8.31 2.07 11.05
CA LYS A 40 9.42 2.76 11.71
C LYS A 40 10.71 2.49 10.97
N LYS A 41 11.49 3.54 10.71
CA LYS A 41 12.80 3.43 10.06
C LYS A 41 13.77 2.68 10.98
N VAL A 42 14.31 1.56 10.50
CA VAL A 42 15.32 0.77 11.23
C VAL A 42 16.71 0.99 10.63
N SER A 43 16.78 1.07 9.31
CA SER A 43 18.03 1.30 8.58
C SER A 43 17.83 2.35 7.47
N LYS A 44 18.85 2.57 6.63
CA LYS A 44 18.78 3.55 5.54
C LYS A 44 17.57 3.29 4.62
N ASP A 45 17.35 2.02 4.28
CA ASP A 45 16.38 1.59 3.27
C ASP A 45 15.40 0.53 3.80
N THR A 46 15.49 0.19 5.10
CA THR A 46 14.63 -0.79 5.77
C THR A 46 13.75 -0.11 6.81
N TYR A 47 12.46 -0.44 6.73
CA TYR A 47 11.42 -0.01 7.64
C TYR A 47 10.79 -1.23 8.30
N CYS A 48 10.43 -1.14 9.57
CA CYS A 48 9.81 -2.22 10.33
C CYS A 48 8.44 -1.79 10.82
N SER A 49 7.45 -2.64 10.62
CA SER A 49 6.12 -2.46 11.22
C SER A 49 6.17 -2.71 12.73
N GLU A 50 5.13 -2.28 13.45
CA GLU A 50 5.02 -2.53 14.90
C GLU A 50 4.99 -4.03 15.26
N CYS A 51 4.64 -4.87 14.29
CA CYS A 51 4.54 -6.32 14.45
C CYS A 51 5.81 -7.08 14.03
N GLY A 52 6.89 -6.37 13.68
CA GLY A 52 8.18 -6.97 13.33
C GLY A 52 8.37 -7.31 11.85
N ALA A 53 7.37 -7.08 10.98
CA ALA A 53 7.54 -7.26 9.54
C ALA A 53 8.46 -6.17 8.98
N GLU A 54 9.51 -6.58 8.26
CA GLU A 54 10.48 -5.68 7.63
C GLU A 54 10.16 -5.46 6.15
N PHE A 55 10.22 -4.20 5.74
CA PHE A 55 10.03 -3.76 4.36
C PHE A 55 11.25 -2.98 3.89
N LYS A 56 11.81 -3.41 2.77
CA LYS A 56 12.82 -2.66 2.05
C LYS A 56 12.15 -1.79 0.99
N VAL A 57 12.55 -0.52 0.92
CA VAL A 57 12.02 0.45 -0.02
C VAL A 57 13.14 1.08 -0.83
N ASP A 58 12.88 1.34 -2.11
CA ASP A 58 13.87 2.00 -2.99
C ASP A 58 14.01 3.50 -2.69
N LYS A 59 12.94 4.14 -2.20
CA LYS A 59 12.90 5.56 -1.85
C LYS A 59 12.66 5.70 -0.35
N SER A 60 13.74 5.86 0.40
CA SER A 60 13.66 6.14 1.83
C SER A 60 13.40 7.63 2.11
N LYS A 61 12.63 7.89 3.16
CA LYS A 61 12.48 9.21 3.79
C LYS A 61 13.30 9.25 5.09
N ASP A 62 13.83 10.40 5.46
CA ASP A 62 14.59 10.56 6.72
C ASP A 62 13.72 10.74 7.97
N GLN A 63 12.45 10.34 7.89
CA GLN A 63 11.54 10.33 9.03
C GLN A 63 11.58 8.96 9.72
N ILE A 64 11.54 8.99 11.06
CA ILE A 64 11.55 7.78 11.89
C ILE A 64 10.20 7.07 11.77
N ASP A 65 9.10 7.76 12.02
CA ASP A 65 7.75 7.23 11.84
C ASP A 65 7.22 7.66 10.47
N VAL A 66 6.89 6.68 9.63
CA VAL A 66 6.34 6.91 8.30
C VAL A 66 5.09 6.06 8.09
N LYS A 67 4.14 6.60 7.34
CA LYS A 67 3.03 5.82 6.83
C LYS A 67 3.34 5.42 5.39
N ALA A 68 3.62 4.14 5.19
CA ALA A 68 3.79 3.56 3.87
C ALA A 68 2.43 3.25 3.25
N THR A 69 2.39 3.22 1.92
CA THR A 69 1.19 2.87 1.19
C THR A 69 1.54 2.13 -0.08
N ILE A 70 0.66 1.21 -0.49
CA ILE A 70 0.82 0.37 -1.66
C ILE A 70 -0.55 0.13 -2.29
N ARG A 71 -0.60 0.00 -3.61
CA ARG A 71 -1.87 -0.28 -4.30
C ARG A 71 -2.24 -1.75 -4.15
N PRO A 72 -3.53 -2.08 -4.09
CA PRO A 72 -3.98 -3.48 -4.07
C PRO A 72 -3.47 -4.31 -5.25
N ASP A 73 -3.37 -3.69 -6.44
CA ASP A 73 -2.91 -4.34 -7.67
C ASP A 73 -1.38 -4.59 -7.71
N ASP A 74 -0.62 -3.86 -6.88
CA ASP A 74 0.84 -4.03 -6.78
C ASP A 74 1.24 -5.13 -5.78
N ILE A 75 0.26 -5.72 -5.07
CA ILE A 75 0.48 -6.81 -4.12
C ILE A 75 0.20 -8.15 -4.80
N LYS A 76 1.08 -9.13 -4.55
CA LYS A 76 0.90 -10.51 -5.02
C LYS A 76 0.78 -11.44 -3.83
N ILE A 77 -0.22 -12.32 -3.90
CA ILE A 77 -0.31 -13.46 -2.99
C ILE A 77 0.62 -14.55 -3.51
N VAL A 78 1.58 -14.94 -2.70
CA VAL A 78 2.61 -15.93 -3.02
C VAL A 78 2.61 -17.02 -1.96
N ASN A 79 3.06 -18.22 -2.33
CA ASN A 79 3.20 -19.35 -1.41
C ASN A 79 4.64 -19.50 -0.87
N GLU A 80 5.57 -18.68 -1.34
CA GLU A 80 6.98 -18.69 -0.98
C GLU A 80 7.34 -17.38 -0.27
N GLU A 81 8.20 -17.45 0.74
CA GLU A 81 8.73 -16.26 1.39
C GLU A 81 9.70 -15.54 0.44
N LEU A 82 9.30 -14.36 -0.01
CA LEU A 82 10.11 -13.43 -0.79
C LEU A 82 10.41 -12.18 0.03
N GLU A 83 11.19 -11.27 -0.54
CA GLU A 83 11.38 -9.93 0.02
C GLU A 83 10.04 -9.20 0.17
N ASN A 84 9.85 -8.49 1.30
CA ASN A 84 8.62 -7.76 1.63
C ASN A 84 7.36 -8.63 1.75
N THR A 85 7.50 -9.90 2.13
CA THR A 85 6.37 -10.81 2.34
C THR A 85 5.83 -10.71 3.76
N ILE A 86 4.50 -10.83 3.91
CA ILE A 86 3.82 -10.89 5.19
C ILE A 86 2.83 -12.05 5.14
N ASP A 87 2.77 -12.82 6.22
CA ASP A 87 1.74 -13.81 6.39
C ASP A 87 0.37 -13.16 6.60
N GLY A 88 -0.63 -13.76 5.97
CA GLY A 88 -2.00 -13.29 6.04
C GLY A 88 -3.02 -14.39 5.80
N ILE A 89 -4.21 -14.20 6.36
CA ILE A 89 -5.36 -15.07 6.15
C ILE A 89 -6.37 -14.31 5.30
N ILE A 90 -6.79 -14.90 4.18
CA ILE A 90 -7.87 -14.36 3.35
C ILE A 90 -9.18 -14.50 4.12
N GLU A 91 -9.80 -13.37 4.50
CA GLU A 91 -11.10 -13.35 5.19
C GLU A 91 -12.25 -13.25 4.18
N ILE A 92 -12.10 -12.42 3.15
CA ILE A 92 -13.15 -12.16 2.15
C ILE A 92 -12.56 -12.27 0.75
N ARG A 93 -13.35 -12.84 -0.17
CA ARG A 93 -13.08 -12.86 -1.59
C ARG A 93 -14.28 -12.29 -2.35
N THR A 94 -14.05 -11.22 -3.09
CA THR A 94 -15.07 -10.54 -3.89
C THR A 94 -14.75 -10.67 -5.37
N PHE A 95 -15.71 -11.15 -6.17
CA PHE A 95 -15.57 -11.23 -7.62
C PHE A 95 -16.05 -9.92 -8.27
N LEU A 96 -15.16 -9.27 -9.02
CA LEU A 96 -15.41 -8.00 -9.72
C LEU A 96 -15.56 -8.18 -11.24
N GLY A 97 -15.98 -9.36 -11.69
CA GLY A 97 -16.22 -9.68 -13.09
C GLY A 97 -14.98 -10.11 -13.88
N LYS A 98 -13.89 -9.33 -13.82
CA LYS A 98 -12.61 -9.63 -14.49
C LYS A 98 -11.43 -9.87 -13.56
N ALA A 99 -11.64 -9.64 -12.26
CA ALA A 99 -10.64 -9.75 -11.22
C ALA A 99 -11.29 -10.19 -9.91
N TYR A 100 -10.47 -10.62 -8.98
CA TYR A 100 -10.85 -10.88 -7.61
C TYR A 100 -10.17 -9.86 -6.69
N GLN A 101 -10.94 -9.35 -5.75
CA GLN A 101 -10.44 -8.59 -4.63
C GLN A 101 -10.44 -9.50 -3.39
N TYR A 102 -9.33 -9.53 -2.67
CA TYR A 102 -9.14 -10.32 -1.46
C TYR A 102 -8.90 -9.37 -0.29
N ASP A 103 -9.69 -9.51 0.77
CA ASP A 103 -9.39 -8.86 2.04
C ASP A 103 -8.58 -9.84 2.88
N VAL A 104 -7.30 -9.51 3.07
CA VAL A 104 -6.33 -10.33 3.75
C VAL A 104 -6.03 -9.73 5.12
N LYS A 105 -6.31 -10.49 6.17
CA LYS A 105 -5.92 -10.11 7.53
C LYS A 105 -4.48 -10.51 7.78
N THR A 106 -3.65 -9.52 8.03
CA THR A 106 -2.23 -9.69 8.31
C THR A 106 -1.89 -9.17 9.70
N SER A 107 -0.66 -9.41 10.15
CA SER A 107 -0.17 -8.84 11.41
C SER A 107 -0.16 -7.30 11.41
N VAL A 108 0.06 -6.68 10.25
CA VAL A 108 0.11 -5.22 10.10
C VAL A 108 -1.25 -4.55 9.86
N GLY A 109 -2.33 -5.33 9.86
CA GLY A 109 -3.71 -4.88 9.63
C GLY A 109 -4.39 -5.60 8.47
N SER A 110 -5.56 -5.08 8.07
CA SER A 110 -6.27 -5.59 6.90
C SER A 110 -5.69 -4.98 5.62
N ILE A 111 -5.32 -5.85 4.68
CA ILE A 111 -4.75 -5.48 3.38
C ILE A 111 -5.69 -5.97 2.29
N ILE A 112 -6.03 -5.07 1.37
CA ILE A 112 -6.81 -5.37 0.17
C ILE A 112 -5.84 -5.71 -0.94
N VAL A 113 -6.05 -6.84 -1.62
CA VAL A 113 -5.22 -7.31 -2.74
C VAL A 113 -6.11 -7.57 -3.95
N ASN A 114 -5.73 -7.02 -5.10
CA ASN A 114 -6.40 -7.30 -6.37
C ASN A 114 -5.58 -8.32 -7.17
N SER A 115 -6.26 -9.34 -7.69
CA SER A 115 -5.63 -10.31 -8.60
C SER A 115 -6.54 -10.65 -9.76
N GLU A 116 -5.97 -10.66 -10.97
CA GLU A 116 -6.66 -11.10 -12.18
C GLU A 116 -6.83 -12.64 -12.22
N ASN A 117 -5.99 -13.37 -11.49
CA ASN A 117 -6.06 -14.83 -11.42
C ASN A 117 -6.93 -15.32 -10.26
N SER A 118 -7.72 -16.36 -10.50
CA SER A 118 -8.31 -17.15 -9.41
C SER A 118 -7.18 -17.86 -8.70
N LEU A 119 -6.98 -17.57 -7.41
CA LEU A 119 -6.01 -18.27 -6.56
C LEU A 119 -6.55 -19.60 -6.01
N ILE A 120 -7.67 -20.08 -6.57
CA ILE A 120 -8.33 -21.36 -6.29
C ILE A 120 -8.65 -22.04 -7.62
#